data_AF-A0A7C2K7R8-F1
#
_entry.id   AF-A0A7C2K7R8-F1
#
_cell.length_a   1.000
_cell.length_b   1.000
_cell.length_c   1.000
_cell.angle_alpha   90.00
_cell.angle_beta   90.00
_cell.angle_gamma   90.00
#
_symmetry.space_group_name_H-M   'P 1'
#
loop_
_entity.id
_entity.type
_entity.pdbx_description
1 polymer ?
#
loop_
_entity_poly.entity_id
_entity_poly.type
_entity_poly.pdbx_seq_one_letter_code
_entity_poly.pdbx_strand_id
1 'polypeptide(L)'
;MKKKGQTEPKNFHPASEVATLLKIKPYILKYWEKKIPEIRPIKIANRKYYTFEQIETLKIVKRLIEQGFTLTAVKREIKKQTKPQTKEKPAQEMKSTKAPNLPSPLTLFPELAKHSYPEKTASKNLNTQDLRLLLREVLGELKDIYENL
;
A
#
# COMPACT_ATOMS: atom_id res chain seq x y z
N MET A 1 -23.32 21.27 25.88
CA MET A 1 -21.84 21.33 26.01
C MET A 1 -21.30 19.91 26.20
N LYS A 2 -20.65 19.30 25.20
CA LYS A 2 -20.04 17.97 25.36
C LYS A 2 -18.55 18.12 25.61
N LYS A 3 -18.17 18.32 26.88
CA LYS A 3 -16.79 18.03 27.31
C LYS A 3 -16.69 16.51 27.51
N LYS A 4 -16.15 15.80 26.52
CA LYS A 4 -15.70 14.42 26.75
C LYS A 4 -14.35 14.50 27.43
N GLY A 5 -14.33 13.98 28.66
CA GLY A 5 -13.20 14.03 29.56
C GLY A 5 -11.92 13.46 28.95
N GLN A 6 -10.83 14.16 29.27
CA GLN A 6 -9.51 13.58 29.34
C GLN A 6 -9.54 12.48 30.41
N THR A 7 -9.36 11.23 30.01
CA THR A 7 -9.02 10.13 30.91
C THR A 7 -8.03 9.24 30.18
N GLU A 8 -6.76 9.29 30.62
CA GLU A 8 -5.62 8.54 30.12
C GLU A 8 -5.74 7.02 30.38
N PRO A 9 -5.65 6.18 29.33
CA PRO A 9 -4.81 4.99 29.34
C PRO A 9 -3.62 5.29 28.42
N LYS A 10 -2.59 5.92 29.01
CA LYS A 10 -1.39 6.47 28.36
C LYS A 10 -0.97 5.67 27.10
N ASN A 11 -1.14 6.30 25.94
CA ASN A 11 -0.52 6.00 24.65
C ASN A 11 -1.12 4.94 23.70
N PHE A 12 -2.31 4.36 23.94
CA PHE A 12 -2.92 3.40 23.00
C PHE A 12 -4.24 3.90 22.38
N HIS A 13 -4.31 3.92 21.05
CA HIS A 13 -5.50 4.34 20.30
C HIS A 13 -6.13 3.18 19.52
N PRO A 14 -7.46 2.98 19.59
CA PRO A 14 -8.14 1.93 18.85
C PRO A 14 -8.10 2.17 17.34
N ALA A 15 -8.02 1.09 16.56
CA ALA A 15 -7.94 1.15 15.09
C ALA A 15 -9.04 2.00 14.44
N SER A 16 -10.26 1.99 14.99
CA SER A 16 -11.38 2.80 14.48
C SER A 16 -11.11 4.30 14.61
N GLU A 17 -10.54 4.73 15.75
CA GLU A 17 -10.19 6.13 15.98
C GLU A 17 -9.05 6.56 15.06
N VAL A 18 -8.01 5.73 14.93
CA VAL A 18 -6.87 5.98 14.03
C VAL A 18 -7.33 6.12 12.57
N ALA A 19 -8.26 5.29 12.11
CA ALA A 19 -8.84 5.39 10.78
C ALA A 19 -9.58 6.73 10.56
N THR A 20 -10.35 7.17 11.56
CA THR A 20 -11.03 8.48 11.54
C THR A 20 -10.04 9.64 11.55
N LEU A 21 -9.01 9.58 12.39
CA LEU A 21 -7.97 10.61 12.49
C LEU A 21 -7.21 10.81 11.18
N LEU A 22 -6.88 9.71 10.50
CA LEU A 22 -6.19 9.74 9.21
C LEU A 22 -7.14 9.93 8.02
N LYS A 23 -8.45 9.91 8.25
CA LYS A 23 -9.51 9.95 7.22
C LYS A 23 -9.33 8.85 6.16
N ILE A 24 -8.93 7.65 6.57
CA ILE A 24 -8.73 6.50 5.68
C ILE A 24 -9.75 5.40 5.96
N LYS A 25 -10.04 4.58 4.94
CA LYS A 25 -10.93 3.42 5.09
C LYS A 25 -10.23 2.29 5.87
N PRO A 26 -10.95 1.47 6.66
CA PRO A 26 -10.36 0.40 7.46
C PRO A 26 -9.54 -0.64 6.67
N TYR A 27 -9.91 -0.93 5.42
CA TYR A 27 -9.15 -1.88 4.60
C TYR A 27 -7.78 -1.33 4.16
N ILE A 28 -7.66 -0.01 3.99
CA ILE A 28 -6.41 0.66 3.64
C ILE A 28 -5.43 0.51 4.79
N LEU A 29 -5.92 0.75 6.02
CA LEU A 29 -5.14 0.54 7.24
C LEU A 29 -4.66 -0.92 7.33
N LYS A 30 -5.55 -1.91 7.16
CA LYS A 30 -5.18 -3.34 7.09
C LYS A 30 -4.13 -3.64 6.00
N TYR A 31 -4.22 -2.99 4.85
CA TYR A 31 -3.27 -3.18 3.76
C TYR A 31 -1.89 -2.61 4.12
N TRP A 32 -1.85 -1.44 4.75
CA TRP A 32 -0.62 -0.83 5.24
C TRP A 32 0.02 -1.68 6.35
N GLU A 33 -0.77 -2.17 7.31
CA GLU A 33 -0.32 -3.12 8.36
C GLU A 33 0.43 -4.33 7.77
N LYS A 34 -0.05 -4.86 6.64
CA LYS A 34 0.59 -6.01 5.96
C LYS A 34 1.93 -5.66 5.33
N LYS A 35 2.09 -4.44 4.83
CA LYS A 35 3.24 -4.03 4.01
C LYS A 35 4.36 -3.42 4.86
N ILE A 36 4.02 -2.68 5.90
CA ILE A 36 4.93 -1.95 6.77
C ILE A 36 4.88 -2.58 8.16
N PRO A 37 5.91 -3.32 8.59
CA PRO A 37 5.91 -4.01 9.88
C PRO A 37 5.96 -3.05 11.09
N GLU A 38 6.48 -1.85 10.91
CA GLU A 38 6.62 -0.82 11.97
C GLU A 38 5.27 -0.38 12.56
N ILE A 39 4.24 -0.33 11.73
CA ILE A 39 2.89 0.14 12.10
C ILE A 39 1.96 -1.02 12.51
N ARG A 40 2.50 -2.18 12.89
CA ARG A 40 1.66 -3.33 13.27
C ARG A 40 0.98 -3.07 14.61
N PRO A 41 -0.37 -3.15 14.67
CA PRO A 41 -1.09 -2.87 15.90
C PRO A 41 -0.81 -3.94 16.96
N ILE A 42 -0.89 -3.50 18.21
CA ILE A 42 -0.88 -4.39 19.36
C ILE A 42 -2.26 -4.99 19.50
N LYS A 43 -2.34 -6.33 19.52
CA LYS A 43 -3.59 -7.06 19.67
C LYS A 43 -3.85 -7.30 21.15
N ILE A 44 -4.90 -6.66 21.67
CA ILE A 44 -5.36 -6.86 23.04
C ILE A 44 -6.75 -7.51 22.95
N ALA A 45 -6.84 -8.77 23.40
CA ALA A 45 -8.00 -9.64 23.21
C ALA A 45 -8.43 -9.68 21.72
N ASN A 46 -9.57 -9.07 21.40
CA ASN A 46 -10.13 -9.02 20.04
C ASN A 46 -10.03 -7.63 19.38
N ARG A 47 -9.33 -6.67 20.00
CA ARG A 47 -9.22 -5.29 19.53
C ARG A 47 -7.77 -4.94 19.19
N LYS A 48 -7.63 -4.09 18.16
CA LYS A 48 -6.35 -3.61 17.66
C LYS A 48 -6.10 -2.20 18.18
N TYR A 49 -4.95 -2.00 18.79
CA TYR A 49 -4.51 -0.73 19.34
C TYR A 49 -3.20 -0.30 18.68
N TYR A 50 -3.06 1.00 18.48
CA TYR A 50 -1.89 1.64 17.92
C TYR A 50 -1.22 2.50 18.98
N THR A 51 0.10 2.46 19.04
CA THR A 51 0.86 3.39 19.87
C THR A 51 0.94 4.76 19.21
N PHE A 52 1.31 5.77 19.99
CA PHE A 52 1.56 7.11 19.48
C PHE A 52 2.61 7.12 18.34
N GLU A 53 3.74 6.43 18.52
CA GLU A 53 4.81 6.32 17.49
C GLU A 53 4.30 5.69 16.19
N GLN A 54 3.42 4.70 16.28
CA GLN A 54 2.82 4.07 15.12
C GLN A 54 1.89 5.03 14.38
N ILE A 55 1.16 5.88 15.11
CA ILE A 55 0.29 6.91 14.53
C ILE A 55 1.12 7.98 13.82
N GLU A 56 2.26 8.39 14.39
CA GLU A 56 3.18 9.31 13.72
C GLU A 56 3.73 8.71 12.41
N THR A 57 4.16 7.46 12.47
CA THR A 57 4.61 6.73 11.27
C THR A 57 3.49 6.64 10.23
N LEU A 58 2.25 6.37 10.63
CA LEU A 58 1.09 6.35 9.74
C LEU A 58 0.80 7.71 9.09
N LYS A 59 1.01 8.83 9.79
CA LYS A 59 0.88 10.18 9.21
C LYS A 59 1.93 10.39 8.12
N ILE A 60 3.16 9.94 8.33
CA ILE A 60 4.24 10.01 7.33
C ILE A 60 3.90 9.15 6.11
N VAL A 61 3.44 7.91 6.34
CA VAL A 61 2.97 7.00 5.27
C VAL A 61 1.91 7.67 4.40
N LYS A 62 0.88 8.26 5.04
CA LYS A 62 -0.20 8.94 4.33
C LYS A 62 0.34 10.08 3.45
N ARG A 63 1.19 10.94 4.01
CA ARG A 63 1.79 12.06 3.28
C ARG A 63 2.60 11.59 2.07
N LEU A 64 3.40 10.54 2.21
CA LEU A 64 4.19 10.01 1.11
C LEU A 64 3.31 9.39 0.01
N ILE A 65 2.24 8.69 0.38
CA ILE A 65 1.31 8.14 -0.62
C ILE A 65 0.58 9.26 -1.35
N GLU A 66 0.19 10.33 -0.66
CA GLU A 66 -0.44 11.52 -1.28
C GLU A 66 0.52 12.25 -2.23
N GLN A 67 1.82 12.16 -2.00
CA GLN A 67 2.86 12.66 -2.92
C GLN A 67 3.12 11.74 -4.12
N GLY A 68 2.40 10.62 -4.25
CA GLY A 68 2.54 9.68 -5.35
C GLY A 68 3.60 8.59 -5.15
N PHE A 69 4.17 8.45 -3.94
CA PHE A 69 5.11 7.36 -3.68
C PHE A 69 4.39 6.01 -3.63
N THR A 70 5.03 5.01 -4.23
CA THR A 70 4.58 3.62 -4.10
C THR A 70 4.84 3.09 -2.69
N LEU A 71 4.00 2.16 -2.22
CA LEU A 71 4.12 1.61 -0.87
C LEU A 71 5.46 0.91 -0.60
N THR A 72 6.13 0.43 -1.66
CA THR A 72 7.51 -0.10 -1.60
C THR A 72 8.54 1.00 -1.31
N ALA A 73 8.42 2.16 -1.95
CA ALA A 73 9.27 3.32 -1.69
C ALA A 73 9.04 3.85 -0.26
N VAL A 74 7.78 3.97 0.17
CA VAL A 74 7.41 4.41 1.53
C VAL A 74 8.02 3.51 2.60
N LYS A 75 7.96 2.18 2.41
CA LYS A 75 8.59 1.22 3.33
C LYS A 75 10.09 1.41 3.44
N ARG A 76 10.77 1.70 2.33
CA ARG A 76 12.21 1.98 2.33
C ARG A 76 12.52 3.26 3.11
N GLU A 77 11.69 4.28 2.95
CA GLU A 77 11.89 5.56 3.62
C GLU A 77 11.72 5.45 5.13
N ILE A 78 10.68 4.76 5.60
CA ILE A 78 10.45 4.53 7.03
C ILE A 78 11.60 3.75 7.66
N LYS A 79 12.14 2.73 6.97
CA LYS A 79 13.31 1.97 7.45
C LYS A 79 14.58 2.81 7.59
N LYS A 80 14.73 3.88 6.80
CA LYS A 80 15.88 4.79 6.95
C LYS A 80 15.71 5.68 8.18
N GLN A 81 14.48 6.08 8.50
CA GLN A 81 14.20 6.94 9.65
C GLN A 81 14.36 6.20 10.98
N THR A 82 14.07 4.90 11.03
CA THR A 82 14.19 4.10 12.26
C THR A 82 15.61 3.62 12.55
N LYS A 83 16.54 3.69 11.60
CA LYS A 83 17.96 3.40 11.86
C LYS A 83 18.68 4.71 12.18
N PRO A 84 19.31 4.85 13.38
CA PRO A 84 20.14 6.01 13.66
C PRO A 84 21.25 6.08 12.61
N GLN A 85 21.35 7.24 11.96
CA GLN A 85 22.33 7.51 10.94
C GLN A 85 23.73 7.45 11.55
N THR A 86 24.42 6.31 11.42
CA THR A 86 25.87 6.36 11.24
C THR A 86 26.07 6.95 9.86
N LYS A 87 26.42 8.24 9.83
CA LYS A 87 26.71 8.99 8.62
C LYS A 87 27.94 8.38 7.96
N GLU A 88 27.76 7.65 6.87
CA GLU A 88 28.78 7.54 5.83
C GLU A 88 28.13 7.73 4.45
N LYS A 89 28.53 8.81 3.81
CA LYS A 89 28.45 9.09 2.38
C LYS A 89 29.51 10.16 2.10
N PRO A 90 30.05 10.31 0.86
CA PRO A 90 29.77 9.53 -0.36
C PRO A 90 31.04 9.20 -1.20
N ALA A 91 30.98 8.18 -2.06
CA ALA A 91 31.80 8.15 -3.28
C ALA A 91 31.13 7.28 -4.34
N GLN A 92 30.94 7.90 -5.51
CA GLN A 92 30.45 7.31 -6.73
C GLN A 92 31.61 6.62 -7.43
N GLU A 93 31.36 5.51 -8.14
CA GLU A 93 32.10 5.23 -9.36
C GLU A 93 31.19 4.52 -10.37
N MET A 94 31.18 5.08 -11.58
CA MET A 94 30.40 4.66 -12.74
C MET A 94 31.28 3.83 -13.69
N LYS A 95 30.59 3.01 -14.52
CA LYS A 95 30.91 2.56 -15.91
C LYS A 95 31.54 1.17 -16.10
N SER A 96 30.74 0.27 -16.70
CA SER A 96 30.87 -0.35 -18.07
C SER A 96 29.81 -1.49 -18.16
N THR A 97 29.01 -1.78 -19.20
CA THR A 97 28.98 -1.49 -20.65
C THR A 97 27.55 -1.63 -21.23
N LYS A 98 27.16 -0.69 -22.11
CA LYS A 98 26.24 -0.72 -23.29
C LYS A 98 25.21 -1.87 -23.50
N ALA A 99 23.92 -1.53 -23.66
CA ALA A 99 22.85 -2.24 -24.42
C ALA A 99 21.64 -1.28 -24.68
N PRO A 100 20.82 -1.45 -25.75
CA PRO A 100 20.31 -0.35 -26.60
C PRO A 100 18.94 0.25 -26.25
N ASN A 101 18.65 1.42 -26.83
CA ASN A 101 17.38 2.17 -26.77
C ASN A 101 16.17 1.27 -27.14
N LEU A 102 15.14 1.26 -26.27
CA LEU A 102 13.88 0.55 -26.48
C LEU A 102 12.72 1.56 -26.50
N PRO A 103 11.83 1.57 -27.51
CA PRO A 103 10.73 2.51 -27.56
C PRO A 103 9.68 2.22 -26.48
N SER A 104 9.12 3.28 -25.89
CA SER A 104 8.11 3.20 -24.84
C SER A 104 6.82 2.51 -25.34
N PRO A 105 6.20 1.62 -24.54
CA PRO A 105 5.15 0.70 -25.01
C PRO A 105 3.84 1.37 -25.47
N LEU A 106 3.65 2.67 -25.21
CA LEU A 106 2.42 3.39 -25.56
C LEU A 106 2.41 3.96 -26.98
N THR A 107 3.54 3.93 -27.70
CA THR A 107 3.57 4.35 -29.11
C THR A 107 3.29 3.21 -30.08
N LEU A 108 3.27 1.96 -29.60
CA LEU A 108 3.21 0.78 -30.46
C LEU A 108 1.78 0.22 -30.66
N PHE A 109 0.81 0.61 -29.84
CA PHE A 109 -0.52 -0.01 -29.83
C PHE A 109 -1.67 1.02 -29.77
N PRO A 110 -1.99 1.69 -30.90
CA PRO A 110 -3.19 2.54 -31.01
C PRO A 110 -4.50 1.73 -30.92
N GLU A 111 -4.45 0.40 -31.05
CA GLU A 111 -5.60 -0.51 -31.05
C GLU A 111 -6.29 -0.66 -29.68
N LEU A 112 -5.58 -0.38 -28.58
CA LEU A 112 -6.14 -0.50 -27.22
C LEU A 112 -7.17 0.58 -26.88
N ALA A 113 -7.27 1.65 -27.69
CA ALA A 113 -8.24 2.71 -27.48
C ALA A 113 -9.67 2.32 -27.86
N LYS A 114 -9.88 1.21 -28.61
CA LYS A 114 -11.19 0.88 -29.20
C LYS A 114 -12.09 0.02 -28.33
N HIS A 115 -11.57 -0.69 -27.33
CA HIS A 115 -12.38 -1.58 -26.49
C HIS A 115 -12.76 -0.88 -25.19
N SER A 116 -13.76 -0.02 -25.30
CA SER A 116 -14.57 0.45 -24.16
C SER A 116 -15.17 -0.77 -23.45
N TYR A 117 -14.76 -1.01 -22.20
CA TYR A 117 -15.26 -2.12 -21.39
C TYR A 117 -16.71 -1.86 -20.96
N PRO A 118 -17.67 -2.76 -21.26
CA PRO A 118 -19.03 -2.57 -20.77
C PRO A 118 -19.08 -2.88 -19.27
N GLU A 119 -19.68 -1.96 -18.52
CA GLU A 119 -20.21 -2.22 -17.19
C GLU A 119 -21.22 -3.39 -17.26
N LYS A 120 -20.94 -4.52 -16.60
CA LYS A 120 -21.99 -5.48 -16.25
C LYS A 120 -21.71 -6.22 -14.94
N THR A 121 -22.23 -5.61 -13.88
CA THR A 121 -22.98 -6.22 -12.76
C THR A 121 -22.71 -7.69 -12.39
N ALA A 122 -22.15 -7.93 -11.20
CA ALA A 122 -22.60 -8.99 -10.28
C ALA A 122 -21.87 -8.90 -8.93
N SER A 123 -22.21 -7.91 -8.10
CA SER A 123 -21.87 -7.95 -6.66
C SER A 123 -22.76 -8.96 -5.95
N LYS A 124 -22.54 -10.25 -6.21
CA LYS A 124 -22.93 -11.31 -5.27
C LYS A 124 -21.85 -11.39 -4.19
N ASN A 125 -22.24 -11.79 -2.99
CA ASN A 125 -21.41 -11.82 -1.78
C ASN A 125 -20.27 -12.84 -1.94
N LEU A 126 -19.25 -12.51 -2.74
CA LEU A 126 -18.19 -13.45 -3.11
C LEU A 126 -17.31 -13.71 -1.90
N ASN A 127 -17.29 -14.97 -1.48
CA ASN A 127 -16.38 -15.47 -0.47
C ASN A 127 -14.93 -15.28 -0.94
N THR A 128 -13.98 -15.32 -0.01
CA THR A 128 -12.54 -15.29 -0.31
C THR A 128 -12.14 -16.40 -1.29
N GLN A 129 -12.88 -17.51 -1.32
CA GLN A 129 -12.68 -18.58 -2.29
C GLN A 129 -13.15 -18.20 -3.70
N ASP A 130 -14.28 -17.51 -3.83
CA ASP A 130 -14.82 -17.09 -5.12
C ASP A 130 -13.94 -16.00 -5.75
N LEU A 131 -13.44 -15.06 -4.94
CA LEU A 131 -12.46 -14.07 -5.40
C LEU A 131 -11.14 -14.72 -5.84
N ARG A 132 -10.75 -15.84 -5.23
CA ARG A 132 -9.56 -16.60 -5.65
C ARG A 132 -9.79 -17.34 -6.95
N LEU A 133 -10.99 -17.87 -7.17
CA LEU A 133 -11.39 -18.51 -8.42
C LEU A 133 -11.39 -17.49 -9.55
N LEU A 134 -12.05 -16.35 -9.36
CA LEU A 134 -12.13 -15.30 -10.36
C LEU A 134 -10.75 -14.69 -10.67
N LEU A 135 -9.91 -14.51 -9.64
CA LEU A 135 -8.53 -14.07 -9.85
C LEU A 135 -7.70 -15.12 -10.60
N ARG A 136 -7.90 -16.41 -10.32
CA ARG A 136 -7.21 -17.50 -11.02
C ARG A 136 -7.65 -17.58 -12.48
N GLU A 137 -8.92 -17.33 -12.76
CA GLU A 137 -9.50 -17.31 -14.10
C GLU A 137 -8.94 -16.14 -14.92
N VAL A 138 -9.01 -14.92 -14.40
CA VAL A 138 -8.41 -13.73 -15.04
C VAL A 138 -6.90 -13.89 -15.25
N LEU A 139 -6.18 -14.50 -14.31
CA LEU A 139 -4.75 -14.80 -14.48
C LEU A 139 -4.49 -15.91 -15.50
N GLY A 140 -5.43 -16.85 -15.67
CA GLY A 140 -5.40 -17.87 -16.70
C GLY A 140 -5.55 -17.25 -18.09
N GLU A 141 -6.57 -16.42 -18.29
CA GLU A 141 -6.77 -15.66 -19.53
C GLU A 141 -5.53 -14.84 -19.90
N LEU A 142 -4.93 -14.17 -18.91
CA LEU A 142 -3.71 -13.40 -19.13
C LEU A 142 -2.51 -14.28 -19.52
N LYS A 143 -2.43 -15.48 -18.97
CA LYS A 143 -1.37 -16.45 -19.27
C LYS A 143 -1.56 -17.03 -20.67
N ASP A 144 -2.79 -17.34 -21.06
CA ASP A 144 -3.09 -17.88 -22.38
C ASP A 144 -2.84 -16.85 -23.49
N ILE A 145 -3.08 -15.56 -23.21
CA ILE A 145 -2.69 -14.46 -24.11
C ILE A 145 -1.17 -14.38 -24.26
N TYR A 146 -0.41 -14.69 -23.21
CA TYR A 146 1.05 -14.64 -23.23
C TYR A 146 1.68 -15.85 -23.94
N GLU A 147 1.09 -17.04 -23.81
CA GLU A 147 1.60 -18.27 -24.44
C GLU A 147 1.25 -18.36 -25.94
N ASN A 148 0.19 -17.67 -26.37
CA ASN A 148 -0.24 -17.59 -27.78
C ASN A 148 0.29 -16.35 -28.52
N LEU A 149 1.30 -15.67 -27.97
CA LEU A 149 2.01 -14.56 -28.59
C LEU A 149 3.42 -15.00 -29.03
#